data_AF-A0AA95KL43-F1
#
_entry.id   AF-A0AA95KL43-F1
#
_cell.length_a   1.000
_cell.length_b   1.000
_cell.length_c   1.000
_cell.angle_alpha   90.00
_cell.angle_beta   90.00
_cell.angle_gamma   90.00
#
_symmetry.space_group_name_H-M   'P 1'
#
loop_
_entity.id
_entity.type
_entity.pdbx_description
1 polymer ?
#
loop_
_entity_poly.entity_id
_entity_poly.type
_entity_poly.pdbx_seq_one_letter_code
_entity_poly.pdbx_strand_id
1 'polypeptide(L)'
;MARTGIQPNGLEALKEIRFNKPQSDLMAYKDKIEAYFREYPPATSKAAAAKIEELTGIKRSEDRVRVFMKKIGMDIHKVGMIPAKADVEAQEKFLENELKPRIQEAKEGKRALFLSMPPTSC
;
A
#
# COMPACT_ATOMS: atom_id res chain seq x y z
N MET A 1 -44.94 -24.55 -42.59
CA MET A 1 -44.87 -24.15 -41.16
C MET A 1 -43.49 -23.54 -40.91
N ALA A 2 -43.41 -22.21 -40.90
CA ALA A 2 -42.15 -21.47 -40.72
C ALA A 2 -41.72 -21.51 -39.25
N ARG A 3 -40.50 -21.96 -38.96
CA ARG A 3 -39.91 -21.90 -37.61
C ARG A 3 -39.35 -20.50 -37.40
N THR A 4 -40.15 -19.59 -36.87
CA THR A 4 -39.66 -18.31 -36.34
C THR A 4 -39.13 -18.54 -34.92
N GLY A 5 -37.82 -18.80 -34.83
CA GLY A 5 -37.13 -19.07 -33.57
C GLY A 5 -35.91 -18.18 -33.35
N ILE A 6 -35.96 -16.90 -33.73
CA ILE A 6 -34.89 -15.94 -33.42
C ILE A 6 -35.37 -15.06 -32.28
N GLN A 7 -34.71 -15.16 -31.13
CA GLN A 7 -34.96 -14.28 -30.00
C GLN A 7 -34.62 -12.83 -30.38
N PRO A 8 -35.38 -11.83 -29.89
CA PRO A 8 -35.34 -10.45 -30.40
C PRO A 8 -33.98 -9.74 -30.29
N ASN A 9 -33.00 -10.30 -29.57
CA ASN A 9 -31.78 -9.61 -29.16
C ASN A 9 -30.52 -10.20 -29.82
N GLY A 10 -30.65 -11.01 -30.87
CA GLY A 10 -29.60 -11.90 -31.39
C GLY A 10 -28.19 -11.29 -31.52
N LEU A 11 -28.03 -10.17 -32.23
CA LEU A 11 -26.73 -9.52 -32.43
C LEU A 11 -26.31 -8.63 -31.23
N GLU A 12 -27.27 -8.03 -30.54
CA GLU A 12 -27.00 -7.12 -29.41
C GLU A 12 -26.53 -7.88 -28.17
N ALA A 13 -27.13 -9.05 -27.91
CA ALA A 13 -26.71 -9.93 -26.82
C ALA A 13 -25.27 -10.46 -27.01
N LEU A 14 -24.81 -10.63 -28.26
CA LEU A 14 -23.42 -11.03 -28.56
C LEU A 14 -22.41 -9.90 -28.33
N LYS A 15 -22.87 -8.64 -28.27
CA LYS A 15 -22.03 -7.47 -27.95
C LYS A 15 -21.94 -7.23 -26.44
N GLU A 16 -22.78 -7.86 -25.64
CA GLU A 16 -22.72 -7.77 -24.17
C GLU A 16 -21.62 -8.68 -23.61
N ILE A 17 -20.48 -8.10 -23.24
CA ILE A 17 -19.43 -8.80 -22.49
C ILE A 17 -19.64 -8.55 -21.00
N ARG A 18 -20.20 -9.55 -20.30
CA ARG A 18 -20.42 -9.51 -18.85
C ARG A 18 -19.19 -10.00 -18.10
N PHE A 19 -18.28 -9.08 -17.78
CA PHE A 19 -17.12 -9.40 -16.94
C PHE A 19 -17.54 -9.72 -15.51
N ASN A 20 -17.20 -10.90 -15.01
CA ASN A 20 -17.37 -11.23 -13.61
C ASN A 20 -16.39 -10.41 -12.75
N LYS A 21 -16.92 -9.59 -11.84
CA LYS A 21 -16.15 -8.78 -10.89
C LYS A 21 -16.48 -9.23 -9.47
N PRO A 22 -15.94 -10.38 -9.01
CA PRO A 22 -16.24 -10.87 -7.68
C PRO A 22 -15.74 -9.86 -6.63
N GLN A 23 -16.66 -9.42 -5.79
CA GLN A 23 -16.33 -8.57 -4.65
C GLN A 23 -15.87 -9.47 -3.50
N SER A 24 -14.82 -9.06 -2.79
CA SER A 24 -14.33 -9.82 -1.64
C SER A 24 -15.20 -9.53 -0.42
N ASP A 25 -15.48 -10.57 0.37
CA ASP A 25 -16.15 -10.44 1.67
C ASP A 25 -15.43 -9.46 2.62
N LEU A 26 -14.11 -9.27 2.46
CA LEU A 26 -13.34 -8.27 3.20
C LEU A 26 -13.80 -6.83 2.94
N MET A 27 -14.48 -6.56 1.82
CA MET A 27 -14.99 -5.23 1.50
C MET A 27 -16.08 -4.77 2.47
N ALA A 28 -16.81 -5.71 3.12
CA ALA A 28 -17.78 -5.37 4.16
C ALA A 28 -17.10 -4.78 5.41
N TYR A 29 -15.82 -5.08 5.62
CA TYR A 29 -15.03 -4.64 6.77
C TYR A 29 -13.98 -3.59 6.39
N LYS A 30 -14.09 -3.00 5.19
CA LYS A 30 -13.08 -2.11 4.62
C LYS A 30 -12.69 -1.00 5.59
N ASP A 31 -13.68 -0.26 6.08
CA ASP A 31 -13.42 0.94 6.89
C ASP A 31 -12.77 0.58 8.24
N LYS A 32 -13.19 -0.55 8.84
CA LYS A 32 -12.62 -1.07 10.08
C LYS A 32 -11.15 -1.49 9.90
N ILE A 33 -10.85 -2.20 8.81
CA ILE A 33 -9.47 -2.65 8.52
C ILE A 33 -8.58 -1.45 8.15
N GLU A 34 -9.10 -0.51 7.36
CA GLU A 34 -8.38 0.68 6.94
C GLU A 34 -8.01 1.57 8.13
N ALA A 35 -8.97 1.84 9.03
CA ALA A 35 -8.71 2.61 10.24
C ALA A 35 -7.60 1.95 11.10
N TYR A 36 -7.70 0.64 11.32
CA TYR A 36 -6.70 -0.09 12.11
C TYR A 36 -5.31 -0.04 11.49
N PHE A 37 -5.18 -0.28 10.18
CA PHE A 37 -3.88 -0.28 9.52
C PHE A 37 -3.28 1.11 9.29
N ARG A 38 -4.08 2.18 9.35
CA ARG A 38 -3.56 3.55 9.35
C ARG A 38 -2.87 3.89 10.67
N GLU A 39 -3.39 3.38 11.78
CA GLU A 39 -2.75 3.52 13.10
C GLU A 39 -1.57 2.56 13.27
N TYR A 40 -1.72 1.32 12.78
CA TYR A 40 -0.73 0.24 12.95
C TYR A 40 -0.38 -0.38 11.58
N PRO A 41 0.51 0.26 10.79
CA PRO A 41 0.87 -0.24 9.47
C PRO A 41 1.61 -1.59 9.59
N PRO A 42 1.11 -2.66 8.95
CA PRO A 42 1.74 -3.97 9.05
C PRO A 42 3.02 -4.03 8.22
N ALA A 43 4.08 -4.60 8.81
CA ALA A 43 5.38 -4.72 8.14
C ALA A 43 5.41 -5.74 6.99
N THR A 44 4.51 -6.74 7.00
CA THR A 44 4.47 -7.81 6.00
C THR A 44 3.03 -8.20 5.66
N SER A 45 2.84 -8.78 4.46
CA SER A 45 1.53 -9.32 4.04
C SER A 45 1.04 -10.43 4.96
N LYS A 46 1.94 -11.23 5.52
CA LYS A 46 1.62 -12.30 6.47
C LYS A 46 1.08 -11.74 7.78
N ALA A 47 1.72 -10.70 8.32
CA ALA A 47 1.24 -10.01 9.51
C ALA A 47 -0.13 -9.36 9.26
N ALA A 48 -0.31 -8.74 8.09
CA ALA A 48 -1.61 -8.18 7.70
C ALA A 48 -2.70 -9.27 7.61
N ALA A 49 -2.40 -10.43 7.01
CA ALA A 49 -3.34 -11.53 6.89
C ALA A 49 -3.79 -12.07 8.25
N ALA A 50 -2.84 -12.29 9.17
CA ALA A 50 -3.14 -12.72 10.53
C ALA A 50 -4.03 -11.70 11.25
N LYS A 51 -3.74 -10.40 11.11
CA LYS A 51 -4.51 -9.37 11.79
C LYS A 51 -5.93 -9.21 11.23
N ILE A 52 -6.08 -9.36 9.91
CA ILE A 52 -7.41 -9.39 9.28
C ILE A 52 -8.23 -10.58 9.79
N GLU A 53 -7.61 -11.76 9.92
CA GLU A 53 -8.26 -12.95 10.47
C GLU A 53 -8.70 -12.71 11.92
N GLU A 54 -7.88 -12.08 12.76
CA GLU A 54 -8.28 -11.71 14.14
C GLU A 54 -9.44 -10.70 14.17
N LEU A 55 -9.45 -9.70 13.28
CA LEU A 55 -10.43 -8.61 13.31
C LEU A 55 -11.79 -8.96 12.68
N THR A 56 -11.80 -9.91 11.74
CA THR A 56 -12.96 -10.24 10.91
C THR A 56 -13.37 -11.71 10.96
N GLY A 57 -12.50 -12.60 11.45
CA GLY A 57 -12.67 -14.06 11.39
C GLY A 57 -12.46 -14.66 9.99
N ILE A 58 -12.16 -13.83 8.97
CA ILE A 58 -12.05 -14.28 7.58
C ILE A 58 -10.59 -14.57 7.25
N LYS A 59 -10.29 -15.83 6.93
CA LYS A 59 -8.97 -16.24 6.45
C LYS A 59 -8.84 -16.04 4.94
N ARG A 60 -7.77 -15.37 4.50
CA ARG A 60 -7.42 -15.20 3.08
C ARG A 60 -5.94 -15.44 2.83
N SER A 61 -5.60 -15.80 1.59
CA SER A 61 -4.20 -15.93 1.19
C SER A 61 -3.49 -14.58 1.17
N GLU A 62 -2.18 -14.59 1.33
CA GLU A 62 -1.37 -13.37 1.36
C GLU A 62 -1.55 -12.52 0.10
N ASP A 63 -1.57 -13.13 -1.09
CA ASP A 63 -1.77 -12.40 -2.34
C ASP A 63 -3.13 -11.70 -2.40
N ARG A 64 -4.18 -12.32 -1.87
CA ARG A 64 -5.51 -11.70 -1.81
C ARG A 64 -5.55 -10.54 -0.84
N VAL A 65 -4.84 -10.65 0.29
CA VAL A 65 -4.65 -9.55 1.24
C VAL A 65 -3.86 -8.41 0.60
N ARG A 66 -2.80 -8.69 -0.16
CA ARG A 66 -2.04 -7.66 -0.90
C ARG A 66 -2.92 -6.90 -1.90
N VAL A 67 -3.74 -7.61 -2.67
CA VAL A 67 -4.69 -6.99 -3.61
C VAL A 67 -5.71 -6.12 -2.87
N PHE A 68 -6.20 -6.58 -1.72
CA PHE A 68 -7.11 -5.81 -0.88
C PHE A 68 -6.43 -4.54 -0.31
N MET A 69 -5.21 -4.64 0.21
CA MET A 69 -4.43 -3.50 0.71
C MET A 69 -4.22 -2.44 -0.37
N LYS A 70 -3.86 -2.84 -1.59
CA LYS A 70 -3.76 -1.90 -2.72
C LYS A 70 -5.10 -1.22 -3.04
N LYS A 71 -6.21 -1.94 -2.94
CA LYS A 71 -7.55 -1.37 -3.17
C LYS A 71 -7.96 -0.34 -2.13
N ILE A 72 -7.48 -0.44 -0.89
CA ILE A 72 -7.71 0.55 0.17
C ILE A 72 -6.67 1.70 0.15
N GLY A 73 -5.80 1.76 -0.85
CA GLY A 73 -4.79 2.81 -1.00
C GLY A 73 -3.53 2.59 -0.16
N MET A 74 -3.26 1.37 0.29
CA MET A 74 -2.02 1.00 0.97
C MET A 74 -1.07 0.30 0.01
N ASP A 75 0.09 0.93 -0.21
CA ASP A 75 1.16 0.38 -1.04
C ASP A 75 2.23 -0.32 -0.22
N ILE A 76 2.68 -1.46 -0.74
CA ILE A 76 3.74 -2.26 -0.14
C ILE A 76 5.07 -1.75 -0.69
N HIS A 77 5.84 -1.10 0.18
CA HIS A 77 7.18 -0.63 -0.17
C HIS A 77 8.21 -1.73 0.07
N LYS A 78 9.06 -1.97 -0.93
CA LYS A 78 10.20 -2.86 -0.76
C LYS A 78 11.24 -2.14 0.09
N VAL A 79 11.51 -2.66 1.27
CA VAL A 79 12.63 -2.19 2.10
C VAL A 79 13.95 -2.67 1.50
N GLY A 80 14.92 -1.77 1.40
CA GLY A 80 16.27 -2.08 0.97
C GLY A 80 17.04 -2.83 2.05
N MET A 81 18.01 -3.65 1.66
CA MET A 81 18.96 -4.24 2.59
C MET A 81 19.95 -3.17 3.06
N ILE A 82 20.32 -3.20 4.34
CA ILE A 82 21.42 -2.37 4.85
C ILE A 82 22.71 -2.82 4.16
N PRO A 83 23.47 -1.93 3.49
CA PRO A 83 24.70 -2.30 2.83
C PRO A 83 25.68 -2.96 3.80
N ALA A 84 26.38 -4.02 3.37
CA ALA A 84 27.33 -4.74 4.23
C ALA A 84 28.48 -3.89 4.79
N LYS A 85 28.76 -2.75 4.16
CA LYS A 85 29.80 -1.79 4.58
C LYS A 85 29.26 -0.63 5.42
N ALA A 86 27.96 -0.60 5.70
CA ALA A 86 27.37 0.47 6.49
C ALA A 86 27.75 0.32 7.95
N ASP A 87 28.38 1.35 8.51
CA ASP A 87 28.67 1.46 9.94
C ASP A 87 27.57 2.30 10.59
N VAL A 88 26.73 1.63 11.39
CA VAL A 88 25.57 2.23 12.04
C VAL A 88 26.01 3.29 13.05
N GLU A 89 27.07 3.03 13.82
CA GLU A 89 27.54 3.96 14.86
C GLU A 89 28.14 5.23 14.24
N ALA A 90 28.94 5.07 13.18
CA ALA A 90 29.49 6.21 12.46
C ALA A 90 28.38 7.07 11.82
N GLN A 91 27.34 6.42 11.29
CA GLN A 91 26.19 7.10 10.69
C GLN A 91 25.36 7.86 11.73
N GLU A 92 25.14 7.27 12.91
CA GLU A 92 24.48 7.95 14.03
C GLU A 92 25.28 9.17 14.50
N LYS A 93 26.60 9.02 14.71
CA LYS A 93 27.48 10.12 15.09
C LYS A 93 27.43 11.27 14.09
N PHE A 94 27.41 10.98 12.79
CA PHE A 94 27.29 12.01 11.75
C PHE A 94 25.92 12.70 11.79
N LEU A 95 24.83 11.94 11.97
CA LEU A 95 23.48 12.48 12.05
C LEU A 95 23.37 13.50 13.19
N GLU A 96 23.88 13.16 14.37
CA GLU A 96 23.76 13.98 15.57
C GLU A 96 24.71 15.17 15.59
N ASN A 97 26.00 14.93 15.34
CA ASN A 97 27.03 15.95 15.52
C ASN A 97 27.14 16.91 14.34
N GLU A 98 26.78 16.46 13.12
CA GLU A 98 26.97 17.27 11.91
C GLU A 98 25.67 17.61 11.22
N LEU A 99 24.81 16.63 10.90
CA LEU A 99 23.69 16.88 9.99
C LEU A 99 22.57 17.70 10.65
N LYS A 100 22.11 17.31 11.84
CA LYS A 100 21.07 18.03 12.60
C LYS A 100 21.42 19.52 12.83
N PRO A 101 22.62 19.90 13.32
CA PRO A 101 22.94 21.31 13.52
C PRO A 101 23.01 22.09 12.20
N ARG A 102 23.53 21.50 11.12
CA ARG A 102 23.56 22.15 9.78
C ARG A 102 22.17 22.40 9.21
N ILE A 103 21.22 21.49 9.46
CA ILE A 103 19.82 21.70 9.09
C ILE A 103 19.23 22.87 9.87
N GLN A 104 19.56 23.00 11.14
CA GLN A 104 19.08 24.10 11.98
C GLN A 104 19.66 25.46 11.53
N GLU A 105 20.97 25.53 11.26
CA GLU A 105 21.61 26.72 10.67
C GLU A 105 20.98 27.13 9.33
N ALA A 106 20.59 26.14 8.52
CA ALA A 106 19.93 26.38 7.24
C ALA A 106 18.50 26.90 7.41
N LYS A 107 17.74 26.38 8.38
CA LYS A 107 16.42 26.93 8.75
C LYS A 107 16.52 28.37 9.25
N GLU A 108 17.61 28.70 9.96
CA GLU A 108 17.91 30.04 10.44
C GLU A 108 18.48 30.97 9.35
N GLY A 109 18.69 30.46 8.12
CA GLY A 109 19.21 31.23 6.99
C GLY A 109 20.71 31.53 7.04
N LYS A 110 21.44 30.98 8.02
CA LYS A 110 22.90 31.18 8.19
C LYS A 110 23.72 30.35 7.20
N ARG A 111 23.13 29.30 6.66
CA ARG A 111 23.80 28.32 5.79
C ARG A 111 22.90 27.88 4.65
N ALA A 112 23.43 27.82 3.43
CA ALA A 112 22.74 27.17 2.32
C ALA A 112 22.96 25.65 2.41
N LEU A 113 21.86 24.88 2.41
CA LEU A 113 21.89 23.42 2.47
C LEU A 113 21.21 22.86 1.22
N PHE A 114 22.02 22.27 0.33
CA PHE A 114 21.55 21.71 -0.92
C PHE A 114 21.38 20.19 -0.78
N LEU A 115 20.13 19.75 -0.64
CA LEU A 115 19.76 18.35 -0.74
C LEU A 115 19.22 18.10 -2.14
N SER A 116 19.66 17.00 -2.77
CA SER A 116 19.17 16.57 -4.09
C SER A 116 17.67 16.22 -4.08
N MET A 117 17.08 16.03 -2.89
CA MET A 117 15.65 15.85 -2.66
C MET A 117 15.24 16.76 -1.50
N PRO A 118 14.17 17.57 -1.61
CA PRO A 118 13.68 18.35 -0.49
C PRO A 118 13.30 17.39 0.66
N PRO A 119 13.58 17.74 1.93
CA PRO A 119 13.20 16.90 3.05
C PRO A 119 11.67 16.74 3.03
N THR A 120 11.20 15.53 2.77
CA THR A 120 9.77 15.21 2.90
C THR A 120 9.43 15.37 4.37
N SER A 121 8.53 16.31 4.66
CA SER A 121 7.89 16.40 5.97
C SER A 121 7.05 15.13 6.14
N CYS A 122 7.59 14.16 6.87
CA CYS A 122 6.77 13.15 7.52
C CYS A 122 5.94 13.82 8.62
#